data_AF-L8H0V2-F1
#
_entry.id   AF-L8H0V2-F1
#
_cell.length_a   1.000
_cell.length_b   1.000
_cell.length_c   1.000
_cell.angle_alpha   90.00
_cell.angle_beta   90.00
_cell.angle_gamma   90.00
#
_symmetry.space_group_name_H-M   'P 1'
#
loop_
_entity.id
_entity.type
_entity.pdbx_description
1 polymer ?
#
loop_
_entity_poly.entity_id
_entity_poly.type
_entity_poly.pdbx_seq_one_letter_code
_entity_poly.pdbx_strand_id
1 'polypeptide(L)'
;MRSKSDRTASTSAPTRATPSPAYLTELDFKTITDASHYPTVVHGTYHASWINIKRTGLSKMGRTHIHFAKGEYGSADVISGMRQTCQVLIYINLTLALEEGVEFVESANGVILSPGVEGVLHPKYFARVVDAKTGQSLL
;
A
#
# COMPACT_ATOMS: atom_id res chain seq x y z
N MET A 1 67.39 -37.74 27.95
CA MET A 1 67.53 -36.90 26.75
C MET A 1 66.69 -37.51 25.63
N ARG A 2 65.44 -37.03 25.45
CA ARG A 2 64.52 -37.52 24.43
C ARG A 2 64.01 -36.32 23.63
N SER A 3 64.52 -36.21 22.42
CA SER A 3 64.13 -35.28 21.37
C SER A 3 62.90 -35.83 20.63
N LYS A 4 61.77 -35.12 20.74
CA LYS A 4 60.59 -35.12 19.86
C LYS A 4 59.93 -33.76 20.14
N SER A 5 59.53 -32.90 19.20
CA SER A 5 59.10 -33.12 17.82
C SER A 5 58.92 -31.75 17.16
N ASP A 6 59.57 -31.51 16.03
CA ASP A 6 59.16 -30.47 15.09
C ASP A 6 57.94 -30.99 14.31
N ARG A 7 56.81 -30.27 14.41
CA ARG A 7 55.72 -30.36 13.44
C ARG A 7 55.51 -28.98 12.85
N THR A 8 55.64 -28.96 11.53
CA THR A 8 55.45 -27.86 10.61
C THR A 8 54.06 -27.24 10.77
N ALA A 9 54.01 -25.92 10.95
CA ALA A 9 52.78 -25.14 10.92
C ALA A 9 52.33 -24.98 9.45
N SER A 10 51.20 -25.60 9.11
CA SER A 10 50.51 -25.41 7.83
C SER A 10 49.36 -24.42 8.01
N THR A 11 49.53 -23.28 7.35
CA THR A 11 48.56 -22.32 6.81
C THR A 11 47.06 -22.54 7.08
N SER A 12 46.41 -21.55 7.68
CA SER A 12 45.10 -21.07 7.20
C SER A 12 44.97 -19.58 7.50
N ALA A 13 44.81 -18.78 6.44
CA ALA A 13 44.49 -17.37 6.54
C ALA A 13 43.09 -17.20 7.14
N PRO A 14 42.81 -16.14 7.92
CA PRO A 14 41.46 -15.88 8.39
C PRO A 14 40.56 -15.57 7.19
N THR A 15 39.59 -16.44 6.92
CA THR A 15 38.51 -16.18 5.97
C THR A 15 37.81 -14.89 6.40
N ARG A 16 38.05 -13.81 5.67
CA ARG A 16 37.34 -12.54 5.83
C ARG A 16 35.86 -12.86 5.60
N ALA A 17 35.07 -12.84 6.68
CA ALA A 17 33.63 -13.00 6.62
C ALA A 17 33.08 -12.04 5.56
N THR A 18 32.49 -12.59 4.50
CA THR A 18 31.69 -11.81 3.56
C THR A 18 30.57 -11.17 4.37
N PRO A 19 30.32 -9.85 4.26
CA PRO A 19 29.13 -9.29 4.87
C PRO A 19 27.92 -10.04 4.32
N SER A 20 27.10 -10.58 5.22
CA SER A 20 25.76 -11.10 4.91
C SER A 20 25.05 -10.04 4.07
N PRO A 21 24.35 -10.39 2.97
CA PRO A 21 23.64 -9.37 2.19
C PRO A 21 22.70 -8.66 3.16
N ALA A 22 22.88 -7.34 3.28
CA ALA A 22 21.99 -6.50 4.06
C ALA A 22 20.56 -6.84 3.63
N TYR A 23 19.74 -7.25 4.59
CA TYR A 23 18.33 -7.52 4.36
C TYR A 23 17.70 -6.18 3.98
N LEU A 24 17.65 -5.88 2.69
CA LEU A 24 17.01 -4.69 2.14
C LEU A 24 15.52 -4.82 2.39
N THR A 25 15.05 -4.29 3.52
CA THR A 25 13.63 -3.97 3.74
C THR A 25 13.39 -2.55 3.27
N GLU A 26 13.69 -2.27 2.01
CA GLU A 26 13.12 -1.10 1.36
C GLU A 26 11.75 -1.55 0.85
N LEU A 27 10.68 -1.07 1.50
CA LEU A 27 9.36 -1.13 0.90
C LEU A 27 9.41 -0.23 -0.32
N ASP A 28 9.61 -0.83 -1.49
CA ASP A 28 9.63 -0.10 -2.76
C ASP A 28 8.23 0.49 -3.01
N PHE A 29 8.08 1.76 -2.65
CA PHE A 29 6.93 2.59 -2.97
C PHE A 29 7.26 3.46 -4.17
N LYS A 30 6.44 3.37 -5.21
CA LYS A 30 6.48 4.24 -6.37
C LYS A 30 5.51 5.40 -6.17
N THR A 31 6.01 6.64 -6.15
CA THR A 31 5.14 7.82 -6.12
C THR A 31 4.25 7.88 -7.36
N ILE A 32 2.97 8.16 -7.14
CA ILE A 32 1.99 8.35 -8.20
C ILE A 32 1.92 9.84 -8.53
N THR A 33 2.35 10.20 -9.74
CA THR A 33 2.32 11.59 -10.23
C THR A 33 1.38 11.79 -11.41
N ASP A 34 0.96 10.70 -12.08
CA ASP A 34 0.03 10.72 -13.20
C ASP A 34 -1.14 9.78 -12.92
N ALA A 35 -2.33 10.34 -12.74
CA ALA A 35 -3.55 9.60 -12.49
C ALA A 35 -4.01 8.77 -13.70
N SER A 36 -3.56 9.08 -14.92
CA SER A 36 -3.97 8.36 -16.14
C SER A 36 -3.61 6.88 -16.11
N HIS A 37 -2.56 6.52 -15.36
CA HIS A 37 -2.10 5.14 -15.18
C HIS A 37 -2.95 4.36 -14.15
N TYR A 38 -3.83 5.05 -13.42
CA TYR A 38 -4.65 4.49 -12.35
C TYR A 38 -6.12 4.84 -12.59
N PRO A 39 -6.74 4.25 -13.63
CA PRO A 39 -8.12 4.58 -14.03
C PRO A 39 -9.15 4.27 -12.95
N THR A 40 -8.81 3.42 -11.98
CA THR A 40 -9.64 3.14 -10.82
C THR A 40 -8.80 3.10 -9.55
N VAL A 41 -9.21 3.90 -8.57
CA VAL A 41 -8.70 3.87 -7.20
C VAL A 41 -9.91 3.78 -6.28
N VAL A 42 -10.07 2.63 -5.64
CA VAL A 42 -11.30 2.32 -4.88
C VAL A 42 -10.99 1.85 -3.47
N HIS A 43 -11.81 2.30 -2.52
CA HIS A 43 -11.80 1.84 -1.14
C HIS A 43 -13.12 1.14 -0.81
N GLY A 44 -13.03 -0.09 -0.33
CA GLY A 44 -14.17 -0.86 0.17
C GLY A 44 -14.38 -0.65 1.66
N THR A 45 -15.61 -0.36 2.05
CA THR A 45 -16.00 -0.22 3.45
C THR A 45 -17.38 -0.81 3.72
N TYR A 46 -17.86 -0.67 4.95
CA TYR A 46 -19.18 -1.14 5.40
C TYR A 46 -20.14 0.02 5.60
N HIS A 47 -21.45 -0.21 5.51
CA HIS A 47 -22.44 0.85 5.69
C HIS A 47 -22.31 1.58 7.03
N ALA A 48 -22.01 0.85 8.10
CA ALA A 48 -21.80 1.43 9.43
C ALA A 48 -20.65 2.45 9.44
N SER A 49 -19.55 2.14 8.74
CA SER A 49 -18.40 3.03 8.61
C SER A 49 -18.70 4.22 7.67
N TRP A 50 -19.47 3.99 6.61
CA TRP A 50 -19.85 5.03 5.65
C TRP A 50 -20.55 6.24 6.30
N ILE A 51 -21.37 6.01 7.34
CA ILE A 51 -22.07 7.08 8.08
C ILE A 51 -21.10 8.15 8.58
N ASN A 52 -19.90 7.76 9.04
CA ASN A 52 -18.87 8.68 9.48
C ASN A 52 -18.00 9.16 8.32
N ILE A 53 -17.56 8.23 7.46
CA ILE A 53 -16.66 8.54 6.33
C ILE A 53 -17.23 9.64 5.43
N LYS A 54 -18.54 9.65 5.17
CA LYS A 54 -19.18 10.69 4.35
C LYS A 54 -19.04 12.10 4.91
N ARG A 55 -18.84 12.23 6.23
CA ARG A 55 -18.68 13.50 6.94
C ARG A 55 -17.22 13.86 7.17
N THR A 56 -16.40 12.88 7.54
CA THR A 56 -15.04 13.10 8.05
C THR A 56 -13.95 12.69 7.07
N GLY A 57 -14.28 11.99 5.99
CA GLY A 57 -13.31 11.41 5.06
C GLY A 57 -12.82 10.03 5.48
N LEU A 58 -11.96 9.46 4.63
CA LEU A 58 -11.27 8.20 4.90
C LEU A 58 -10.06 8.48 5.77
N SER A 59 -9.93 7.79 6.90
CA SER A 59 -8.78 7.93 7.79
C SER A 59 -7.85 6.73 7.68
N LYS A 60 -6.54 6.95 7.86
CA LYS A 60 -5.57 5.87 8.06
C LYS A 60 -5.82 5.09 9.36
N MET A 61 -6.63 5.65 10.27
CA MET A 61 -6.88 5.09 11.60
C MET A 61 -5.55 4.82 12.33
N GLY A 62 -5.40 3.64 12.95
CA GLY A 62 -4.15 3.23 13.60
C GLY A 62 -3.04 2.77 12.64
N ARG A 63 -3.23 2.86 11.32
CA ARG A 63 -2.23 2.44 10.32
C ARG A 63 -1.36 3.62 9.88
N THR A 64 -0.36 3.30 9.06
CA THR A 64 0.53 4.29 8.42
C THR A 64 -0.15 4.97 7.23
N HIS A 65 -0.93 4.23 6.44
CA HIS A 65 -1.57 4.72 5.22
C HIS A 65 -3.03 4.24 5.10
N ILE A 66 -3.84 5.02 4.38
CA ILE A 66 -5.11 4.59 3.81
C ILE A 66 -4.79 3.68 2.62
N HIS A 67 -5.50 2.55 2.50
CA HIS A 67 -5.26 1.56 1.45
C HIS A 67 -6.38 1.59 0.41
N PHE A 68 -6.00 1.50 -0.85
CA PHE A 68 -6.90 1.49 -2.00
C PHE A 68 -6.53 0.34 -2.94
N ALA A 69 -7.54 -0.18 -3.63
CA ALA A 69 -7.36 -1.15 -4.71
C ALA A 69 -7.38 -0.43 -6.08
N LYS A 70 -6.72 -1.05 -7.06
CA LYS A 70 -6.71 -0.61 -8.47
C LYS A 70 -8.00 -0.96 -9.23
N GLY A 71 -8.94 -1.61 -8.56
CA GLY A 71 -10.19 -2.06 -9.14
C GLY A 71 -11.00 -2.90 -8.17
N GLU A 72 -12.20 -3.25 -8.61
CA GLU A 72 -13.14 -4.06 -7.84
C GLU A 72 -12.74 -5.54 -7.85
N TYR A 73 -13.32 -6.31 -6.93
CA TYR A 73 -13.15 -7.76 -6.95
C TYR A 73 -13.86 -8.34 -8.18
N GLY A 74 -13.15 -9.11 -9.01
CA GLY A 74 -13.73 -9.77 -10.19
C GLY A 74 -13.74 -8.92 -11.47
N SER A 75 -13.22 -7.68 -11.43
CA SER A 75 -12.84 -6.99 -12.66
C SER A 75 -11.75 -7.80 -13.37
N ALA A 76 -11.84 -7.93 -14.70
CA ALA A 76 -10.84 -8.60 -15.49
C ALA A 76 -9.45 -8.04 -15.13
N ASP A 77 -8.51 -8.95 -14.83
CA ASP A 77 -7.11 -8.65 -14.52
C ASP A 77 -6.82 -7.92 -13.19
N VAL A 78 -7.79 -7.80 -12.27
CA VAL A 78 -7.57 -7.15 -10.96
C VAL A 78 -7.64 -8.14 -9.79
N ILE A 79 -6.49 -8.39 -9.15
CA ILE A 79 -6.44 -8.94 -7.79
C ILE A 79 -6.70 -7.79 -6.82
N SER A 80 -7.96 -7.58 -6.46
CA SER A 80 -8.33 -6.53 -5.51
C SER A 80 -7.95 -6.96 -4.08
N GLY A 81 -7.12 -6.16 -3.40
CA GLY A 81 -6.83 -6.33 -1.96
C GLY A 81 -8.02 -6.01 -1.05
N MET A 82 -9.17 -5.68 -1.62
CA MET A 82 -10.41 -5.35 -0.94
C MET A 82 -11.12 -6.63 -0.46
N ARG A 83 -11.70 -6.57 0.74
CA ARG A 83 -12.53 -7.68 1.25
C ARG A 83 -13.78 -7.82 0.39
N GLN A 84 -14.07 -9.03 -0.09
CA GLN A 84 -15.30 -9.33 -0.84
C GLN A 84 -16.59 -8.95 -0.10
N THR A 85 -16.55 -8.89 1.24
CA THR A 85 -17.72 -8.57 2.06
C THR A 85 -17.98 -7.07 2.22
N CYS A 86 -17.17 -6.20 1.60
CA CYS A 86 -17.45 -4.76 1.62
C CYS A 86 -18.82 -4.46 0.98
N GLN A 87 -19.51 -3.47 1.53
CA GLN A 87 -20.88 -3.11 1.11
C GLN A 87 -20.93 -1.75 0.42
N VAL A 88 -19.89 -0.94 0.61
CA VAL A 88 -19.80 0.41 0.04
C VAL A 88 -18.46 0.53 -0.69
N LEU A 89 -18.52 1.02 -1.92
CA LEU A 89 -17.35 1.29 -2.75
C LEU A 89 -17.18 2.80 -2.91
N ILE A 90 -16.04 3.33 -2.47
CA ILE A 90 -15.70 4.74 -2.56
C ILE A 90 -14.62 4.89 -3.62
N TYR A 91 -14.95 5.54 -4.72
CA TYR A 91 -14.04 5.82 -5.84
C TYR A 91 -13.37 7.16 -5.61
N ILE A 92 -12.06 7.20 -5.77
CA ILE A 92 -11.27 8.40 -5.52
C ILE A 92 -11.05 9.16 -6.83
N ASN A 93 -11.32 10.46 -6.81
CA ASN A 93 -10.87 11.39 -7.84
C ASN A 93 -9.36 11.63 -7.63
N LEU A 94 -8.55 10.70 -8.13
CA LEU A 94 -7.11 10.73 -7.98
C LEU A 94 -6.51 11.99 -8.63
N THR A 95 -7.01 12.39 -9.81
CA THR A 95 -6.54 13.60 -10.50
C THR A 95 -6.65 14.83 -9.60
N LEU A 96 -7.85 15.09 -9.05
CA LEU A 96 -8.07 16.22 -8.15
C LEU A 96 -7.20 16.13 -6.90
N ALA A 97 -7.04 14.92 -6.33
CA ALA A 97 -6.25 14.73 -5.13
C ALA A 97 -4.75 15.04 -5.38
N LEU A 98 -4.19 14.59 -6.51
CA LEU A 98 -2.81 14.88 -6.89
C LEU A 98 -2.60 16.37 -7.20
N GLU A 99 -3.53 17.01 -7.92
CA GLU A 99 -3.49 18.45 -8.24
C GLU A 99 -3.48 19.33 -6.99
N GLU A 100 -4.20 18.91 -5.93
CA GLU A 100 -4.21 19.60 -4.64
C GLU A 100 -3.12 19.12 -3.67
N GLY A 101 -2.16 18.32 -4.15
CA GLY A 101 -0.97 17.94 -3.39
C GLY A 101 -1.15 16.79 -2.40
N VAL A 102 -2.21 15.99 -2.52
CA VAL A 102 -2.36 14.76 -1.72
C VAL A 102 -1.42 13.69 -2.25
N GLU A 103 -0.57 13.16 -1.37
CA GLU A 103 0.38 12.13 -1.74
C GLU A 103 -0.29 10.76 -1.95
N PHE A 104 0.09 10.09 -3.02
CA PHE A 104 -0.25 8.69 -3.28
C PHE A 104 1.00 7.93 -3.73
N VAL A 105 1.11 6.68 -3.29
CA VAL A 105 2.17 5.76 -3.70
C VAL A 105 1.58 4.40 -4.06
N GLU A 106 2.25 3.67 -4.94
CA GLU A 106 1.98 2.26 -5.23
C GLU A 106 3.07 1.40 -4.64
N SER A 107 2.70 0.37 -3.88
CA SER A 107 3.62 -0.68 -3.41
C SER A 107 4.03 -1.64 -4.53
N ALA A 108 5.12 -2.37 -4.33
CA ALA A 108 5.55 -3.45 -5.23
C ALA A 108 4.45 -4.49 -5.58
N ASN A 109 3.49 -4.71 -4.67
CA ASN A 109 2.36 -5.63 -4.88
C ASN A 109 1.12 -4.95 -5.52
N GLY A 110 1.27 -3.72 -6.01
CA GLY A 110 0.20 -2.99 -6.70
C GLY A 110 -0.88 -2.39 -5.82
N VAL A 111 -0.70 -2.39 -4.49
CA VAL A 111 -1.61 -1.69 -3.56
C VAL A 111 -1.30 -0.20 -3.60
N ILE A 112 -2.34 0.62 -3.79
CA ILE A 112 -2.25 2.07 -3.73
C ILE A 112 -2.43 2.51 -2.28
N LEU A 113 -1.61 3.46 -1.85
CA LEU A 113 -1.54 3.95 -0.48
C LEU A 113 -1.51 5.47 -0.47
N SER A 114 -2.13 6.08 0.54
CA SER A 114 -1.99 7.51 0.80
C SER A 114 -1.84 7.74 2.30
N PRO A 115 -0.92 8.62 2.75
CA PRO A 115 -0.90 9.06 4.14
C PRO A 115 -2.16 9.88 4.49
N GLY A 116 -2.85 10.43 3.48
CA GLY A 116 -3.87 11.45 3.66
C GLY A 116 -3.26 12.79 4.12
N VAL A 117 -4.07 13.84 4.09
CA VAL A 117 -3.69 15.13 4.70
C VAL A 117 -4.01 15.02 6.19
N GLU A 118 -2.98 15.12 7.03
CA GLU A 118 -3.10 14.88 8.48
C GLU A 118 -3.74 13.53 8.83
N GLY A 119 -3.50 12.50 8.00
CA GLY A 119 -4.05 11.15 8.21
C GLY A 119 -5.43 10.92 7.61
N VAL A 120 -5.99 11.89 6.88
CA VAL A 120 -7.36 11.85 6.35
C VAL A 120 -7.40 12.23 4.86
N LEU A 121 -8.14 11.46 4.06
CA LEU A 121 -8.54 11.84 2.71
C LEU A 121 -9.95 12.42 2.75
N HIS A 122 -10.06 13.72 2.49
CA HIS A 122 -11.30 14.49 2.59
C HIS A 122 -12.38 13.99 1.60
N PRO A 123 -13.69 14.02 1.95
CA PRO A 123 -14.76 13.56 1.08
C PRO A 123 -14.86 14.27 -0.28
N LYS A 124 -14.28 15.47 -0.42
CA LYS A 124 -14.23 16.20 -1.70
C LYS A 124 -13.48 15.44 -2.80
N TYR A 125 -12.61 14.50 -2.42
CA TYR A 125 -11.90 13.63 -3.36
C TYR A 125 -12.68 12.37 -3.71
N PHE A 126 -13.93 12.20 -3.27
CA PHE A 126 -14.76 11.05 -3.65
C PHE A 126 -15.44 11.36 -4.98
N ALA A 127 -15.01 10.66 -6.03
CA ALA A 127 -15.58 10.79 -7.38
C ALA A 127 -17.01 10.23 -7.46
N ARG A 128 -17.22 9.04 -6.87
CA ARG A 128 -18.56 8.46 -6.63
C ARG A 128 -18.51 7.51 -5.45
N VAL A 129 -19.66 7.28 -4.83
CA VAL A 129 -19.82 6.25 -3.80
C VAL A 129 -21.05 5.44 -4.13
N VAL A 130 -20.92 4.12 -4.16
CA VAL A 130 -22.03 3.22 -4.49
C VAL A 130 -22.17 2.10 -3.48
N ASP A 131 -23.39 1.62 -3.32
CA ASP A 131 -23.68 0.34 -2.70
C ASP A 131 -23.15 -0.79 -3.60
N ALA A 132 -22.31 -1.66 -3.04
CA ALA A 132 -21.62 -2.72 -3.78
C ALA A 132 -22.58 -3.77 -4.37
N LYS A 133 -23.77 -3.93 -3.79
CA LYS A 133 -24.75 -4.94 -4.22
C LYS A 133 -25.72 -4.37 -5.25
N THR A 134 -26.20 -3.16 -5.03
CA THR A 134 -27.27 -2.56 -5.84
C THR A 134 -26.75 -1.59 -6.89
N GLY A 135 -25.51 -1.11 -6.76
CA GLY A 135 -24.94 -0.05 -7.60
C GLY A 135 -25.53 1.33 -7.34
N GLN A 136 -26.43 1.48 -6.34
CA GLN A 136 -27.08 2.74 -6.02
C GLN A 136 -26.06 3.78 -5.53
N SER A 137 -26.16 5.02 -6.02
CA SER A 137 -25.37 6.14 -5.51
C SER A 137 -25.69 6.41 -4.04
N LEU A 138 -24.65 6.58 -3.24
CA LEU A 138 -24.72 6.93 -1.82
C LEU A 138 -24.21 8.35 -1.52
N LEU A 139 -23.70 9.04 -2.55
CA LEU A 139 -23.45 10.49 -2.56
C LEU A 139 -24.70 11.23 -3.06
#